data_AF-A0A1B8Q9R3-F1
#
_entry.id   AF-A0A1B8Q9R3-F1
#
_cell.length_a   1.000
_cell.length_b   1.000
_cell.length_c   1.000
_cell.angle_alpha   90.00
_cell.angle_beta   90.00
_cell.angle_gamma   90.00
#
_symmetry.space_group_name_H-M   'P 1'
#
loop_
_entity.id
_entity.type
_entity.pdbx_description
1 polymer ?
#
loop_
_entity_poly.entity_id
_entity_poly.type
_entity_poly.pdbx_seq_one_letter_code
_entity_poly.pdbx_strand_id
1 'polypeptide(L)'
;MNAQKGFTLIELMIVIAIIGILAAIAIPAYQDYIAKSQVSEAFTLADGLKTSIQTNRQSGTCFKDGGDKAADEDKIAGKYGDAEIVADAKAGSKCGIQYKFHSTGVSDKVSGKTIDMKVSDTGILTQGTTVAGDSTIQKYLPSSFSKDKVQSN
;
A
#
# COMPACT_ATOMS: atom_id res chain seq x y z
N MET A 1 -28.63 54.28 3.90
CA MET A 1 -27.32 53.96 3.31
C MET A 1 -26.69 52.87 4.17
N ASN A 2 -26.66 51.63 3.69
CA ASN A 2 -26.06 50.53 4.44
C ASN A 2 -24.54 50.64 4.32
N ALA A 3 -23.87 50.97 5.43
CA ALA A 3 -22.42 50.99 5.48
C ALA A 3 -21.90 49.55 5.37
N GLN A 4 -21.43 49.14 4.19
CA GLN A 4 -20.66 47.91 4.05
C GLN A 4 -19.36 48.09 4.85
N LYS A 5 -19.28 47.44 6.02
CA LYS A 5 -18.03 47.26 6.75
C LYS A 5 -17.17 46.29 5.92
N GLY A 6 -16.21 46.84 5.20
CA GLY A 6 -15.18 46.04 4.53
C GLY A 6 -14.25 45.37 5.55
N PHE A 7 -13.66 44.26 5.14
CA PHE A 7 -12.63 43.55 5.91
C PHE A 7 -11.32 44.36 5.92
N THR A 8 -10.67 44.50 7.07
CA THR A 8 -9.42 45.27 7.16
C THR A 8 -8.22 44.45 6.69
N LEU A 9 -7.19 45.13 6.17
CA LEU A 9 -5.95 44.46 5.79
C LEU A 9 -5.25 43.80 6.99
N ILE A 10 -5.38 44.38 8.18
CA ILE A 10 -4.79 43.81 9.39
C ILE A 10 -5.52 42.53 9.83
N GLU A 11 -6.85 42.47 9.71
CA GLU A 11 -7.61 41.24 9.95
C GLU A 11 -7.21 40.15 8.96
N LEU A 12 -6.98 40.50 7.69
CA LEU A 12 -6.53 39.56 6.67
C LEU A 12 -5.15 39.00 6.96
N MET A 13 -4.21 39.84 7.39
CA MET A 13 -2.85 39.40 7.73
C MET A 13 -2.84 38.43 8.91
N ILE A 14 -3.64 38.68 9.94
CA ILE A 14 -3.75 37.78 11.11
C ILE A 14 -4.37 36.44 10.70
N VAL A 15 -5.43 36.47 9.87
CA VAL A 15 -6.07 35.25 9.39
C VAL A 15 -5.09 34.40 8.58
N ILE A 16 -4.32 35.01 7.66
CA ILE A 16 -3.32 34.30 6.87
C ILE A 16 -2.23 33.71 7.77
N ALA A 17 -1.79 34.43 8.81
CA ALA A 17 -0.79 33.94 9.74
C ALA A 17 -1.26 32.68 10.49
N ILE A 18 -2.51 32.67 10.98
CA ILE A 18 -3.08 31.51 11.67
C ILE A 18 -3.25 30.33 10.71
N ILE A 19 -3.80 30.57 9.51
CA ILE A 19 -3.96 29.53 8.49
C ILE A 19 -2.60 28.93 8.11
N GLY A 20 -1.54 29.76 8.01
CA GLY A 20 -0.19 29.30 7.71
C GLY A 20 0.35 28.30 8.75
N ILE A 21 0.16 28.58 10.05
CA ILE A 21 0.59 27.67 11.13
C ILE A 21 -0.21 26.37 11.09
N LEU A 22 -1.53 26.45 10.93
CA LEU A 22 -2.39 25.26 10.86
C LEU A 22 -2.05 24.40 9.64
N ALA A 23 -1.83 25.02 8.48
CA ALA A 23 -1.48 24.33 7.24
C ALA A 23 -0.16 23.56 7.36
N ALA A 24 0.85 24.11 8.06
CA ALA A 24 2.13 23.45 8.26
C ALA A 24 2.02 22.09 8.96
N ILE A 25 1.04 21.92 9.86
CA ILE A 25 0.78 20.66 10.57
C ILE A 25 -0.24 19.80 9.80
N ALA A 26 -1.30 20.43 9.29
CA ALA A 26 -2.40 19.73 8.64
C ALA A 26 -2.01 19.07 7.31
N ILE A 27 -1.20 19.75 6.49
CA ILE A 27 -0.80 19.23 5.17
C ILE A 27 -0.02 17.90 5.27
N PRO A 28 1.07 17.78 6.05
CA PRO A 28 1.80 16.52 6.15
C PRO A 28 0.95 15.42 6.80
N ALA A 29 0.12 15.75 7.78
CA ALA A 29 -0.79 14.79 8.41
C ALA A 29 -1.85 14.26 7.42
N TYR A 30 -2.41 15.13 6.57
CA TYR A 30 -3.35 14.74 5.53
C TYR A 30 -2.69 13.88 4.44
N GLN A 31 -1.47 14.21 4.03
CA GLN A 31 -0.70 13.39 3.09
C GLN A 31 -0.44 11.97 3.62
N ASP A 32 -0.12 11.85 4.91
CA ASP A 32 0.04 10.55 5.58
C ASP A 32 -1.27 9.76 5.64
N TYR A 33 -2.41 10.42 5.86
CA TYR A 33 -3.72 9.78 5.83
C TYR A 33 -4.07 9.23 4.45
N ILE A 34 -3.86 10.02 3.39
CA ILE A 34 -4.08 9.58 2.01
C ILE A 34 -3.19 8.39 1.66
N ALA A 35 -1.91 8.42 2.06
CA ALA A 35 -0.99 7.29 1.87
C ALA A 35 -1.51 6.00 2.53
N LYS A 36 -1.98 6.07 3.78
CA LYS A 36 -2.61 4.92 4.48
C LYS A 36 -3.87 4.42 3.77
N SER A 37 -4.70 5.33 3.29
CA SER A 37 -5.93 4.98 2.56
C SER A 37 -5.63 4.32 1.21
N GLN A 38 -4.54 4.68 0.54
CA GLN A 38 -4.13 4.01 -0.70
C GLN A 38 -3.56 2.63 -0.42
N VAL A 39 -2.79 2.48 0.66
CA VAL A 39 -2.24 1.20 1.12
C VAL A 39 -3.31 0.16 1.41
N SER A 40 -4.51 0.54 1.87
CA SER A 40 -5.58 -0.44 2.13
C SER A 40 -6.04 -1.19 0.88
N GLU A 41 -5.96 -0.58 -0.31
CA GLU A 41 -6.31 -1.26 -1.56
C GLU A 41 -5.42 -2.49 -1.80
N ALA A 42 -4.13 -2.39 -1.48
CA ALA A 42 -3.18 -3.48 -1.66
C ALA A 42 -3.64 -4.77 -0.96
N PHE A 43 -4.21 -4.66 0.24
CA PHE A 43 -4.74 -5.81 0.98
C PHE A 43 -6.02 -6.36 0.37
N THR A 44 -6.90 -5.48 -0.14
CA THR A 44 -8.11 -5.91 -0.85
C THR A 44 -7.77 -6.69 -2.12
N LEU A 45 -6.81 -6.22 -2.92
CA LEU A 45 -6.38 -6.95 -4.12
C LEU A 45 -5.65 -8.24 -3.77
N ALA A 46 -4.81 -8.21 -2.72
CA ALA A 46 -4.13 -9.40 -2.25
C ALA A 46 -5.11 -10.49 -1.76
N ASP A 47 -6.19 -10.10 -1.09
CA ASP A 47 -7.26 -11.01 -0.72
C ASP A 47 -7.91 -11.67 -1.94
N GLY A 48 -8.05 -10.93 -3.05
CA GLY A 48 -8.54 -11.47 -4.33
C GLY A 48 -7.63 -12.54 -4.94
N LEU A 49 -6.31 -12.43 -4.76
CA LEU A 49 -5.33 -13.39 -5.28
C LEU A 49 -5.16 -14.65 -4.41
N LYS A 50 -5.68 -14.67 -3.18
CA LYS A 50 -5.57 -15.84 -2.27
C LYS A 50 -6.13 -17.11 -2.87
N THR A 51 -7.33 -17.03 -3.46
CA THR A 51 -8.01 -18.19 -4.02
C THR A 51 -7.24 -18.75 -5.22
N SER A 52 -6.67 -17.88 -6.07
CA SER A 52 -5.81 -18.27 -7.18
C SER A 52 -4.56 -18.98 -6.67
N ILE A 53 -3.88 -18.43 -5.66
CA ILE A 53 -2.71 -19.07 -5.03
C ILE A 53 -3.07 -20.44 -4.44
N GLN A 54 -4.19 -20.57 -3.73
CA GLN A 54 -4.63 -21.84 -3.17
C GLN A 54 -4.90 -22.89 -4.25
N THR A 55 -5.48 -22.47 -5.38
CA THR A 55 -5.76 -23.35 -6.52
C THR A 55 -4.47 -23.78 -7.22
N ASN A 56 -3.58 -22.83 -7.53
CA ASN A 56 -2.29 -23.10 -8.16
C ASN A 56 -1.42 -24.02 -7.30
N ARG A 57 -1.50 -23.89 -5.97
CA ARG A 57 -0.77 -24.77 -5.06
C ARG A 57 -1.22 -26.23 -5.10
N GLN A 58 -2.46 -26.52 -5.52
CA GLN A 58 -2.90 -27.90 -5.73
C GLN A 58 -2.18 -28.56 -6.91
N SER A 59 -1.74 -27.77 -7.90
CA SER A 59 -0.87 -28.23 -8.99
C SER A 59 0.63 -28.14 -8.65
N GLY A 60 0.99 -27.77 -7.41
CA GLY A 60 2.36 -27.66 -6.95
C GLY A 60 3.10 -26.39 -7.37
N THR A 61 2.39 -25.40 -7.92
CA THR A 61 2.96 -24.18 -8.48
C THR A 61 2.37 -22.93 -7.81
N CYS A 62 3.01 -21.78 -7.95
CA CYS A 62 2.43 -20.51 -7.48
C CYS A 62 1.62 -19.80 -8.58
N PHE A 63 1.94 -20.09 -9.84
CA PHE A 63 1.40 -19.41 -11.01
C PHE A 63 0.42 -20.31 -11.75
N LYS A 64 -0.55 -19.70 -12.42
CA LYS A 64 -1.64 -20.43 -13.07
C LYS A 64 -1.16 -21.33 -14.22
N ASP A 65 -0.10 -20.91 -14.89
CA ASP A 65 0.54 -21.59 -16.02
C ASP A 65 1.67 -22.55 -15.61
N GLY A 66 2.03 -22.55 -14.32
CA GLY A 66 3.16 -23.31 -13.79
C GLY A 66 4.53 -22.81 -14.26
N GLY A 67 4.62 -21.57 -14.77
CA GLY A 67 5.86 -20.94 -15.19
C GLY A 67 6.70 -20.42 -14.01
N ASP A 68 7.66 -19.55 -14.32
CA ASP A 68 8.57 -18.94 -13.33
C ASP A 68 8.16 -17.51 -12.93
N LYS A 69 7.08 -16.98 -13.50
CA LYS A 69 6.60 -15.60 -13.32
C LYS A 69 5.09 -15.52 -13.42
N ALA A 70 4.51 -14.44 -12.89
CA ALA A 70 3.08 -14.16 -12.99
C ALA A 70 2.61 -13.99 -14.44
N ALA A 71 1.63 -14.82 -14.83
CA ALA A 71 0.80 -14.61 -16.01
C ALA A 71 -0.22 -13.48 -15.77
N ASP A 72 -1.04 -13.13 -16.76
CA ASP A 72 -2.03 -12.06 -16.61
C ASP A 72 -3.14 -12.43 -15.64
N GLU A 73 -3.44 -13.72 -15.51
CA GLU A 73 -4.40 -14.28 -14.55
C GLU A 73 -3.88 -14.24 -13.10
N ASP A 74 -2.57 -14.08 -12.91
CA ASP A 74 -1.92 -13.98 -11.62
C ASP A 74 -1.74 -12.52 -11.17
N LYS A 75 -2.36 -11.58 -11.90
CA LYS A 75 -2.30 -10.13 -11.66
C LYS A 75 -3.69 -9.55 -11.47
N ILE A 76 -3.78 -8.53 -10.63
CA ILE A 76 -4.97 -7.70 -10.47
C ILE A 76 -4.53 -6.23 -10.52
N ALA A 77 -5.01 -5.51 -11.53
CA ALA A 77 -4.80 -4.06 -11.62
C ALA A 77 -5.74 -3.32 -10.67
N GLY A 78 -5.18 -2.42 -9.88
CA GLY A 78 -5.91 -1.55 -8.97
C GLY A 78 -5.96 -0.10 -9.42
N LYS A 79 -6.60 0.74 -8.61
CA LYS A 79 -6.66 2.19 -8.83
C LYS A 79 -5.34 2.88 -8.48
N TYR A 80 -4.65 2.42 -7.43
CA TYR A 80 -3.42 3.03 -6.91
C TYR A 80 -2.17 2.18 -7.17
N GLY A 81 -2.33 0.99 -7.72
CA GLY A 81 -1.25 0.06 -7.91
C GLY A 81 -1.75 -1.32 -8.32
N ASP A 82 -0.82 -2.16 -8.72
CA ASP A 82 -1.10 -3.48 -9.28
C ASP A 82 -0.59 -4.56 -8.32
N ALA A 83 -1.41 -5.58 -8.10
CA ALA A 83 -1.05 -6.77 -7.34
C ALA A 83 -0.64 -7.89 -8.30
N GLU A 84 0.44 -8.59 -8.00
CA GLU A 84 0.88 -9.79 -8.73
C GLU A 84 1.31 -10.89 -7.77
N ILE A 85 1.03 -12.13 -8.14
CA ILE A 85 1.58 -13.29 -7.42
C ILE A 85 3.09 -13.33 -7.68
N VAL A 86 3.86 -13.67 -6.65
CA VAL A 86 5.31 -13.90 -6.75
C VAL A 86 5.67 -15.23 -6.14
N ALA A 87 6.72 -15.88 -6.65
CA ALA A 87 7.26 -17.12 -6.09
C ALA A 87 8.64 -16.88 -5.49
N ASP A 88 8.94 -17.54 -4.38
CA ASP A 88 10.29 -17.62 -3.85
C ASP A 88 11.12 -18.62 -4.67
N ALA A 89 12.02 -18.10 -5.52
CA ALA A 89 12.92 -18.92 -6.33
C ALA A 89 13.95 -19.74 -5.51
N LYS A 90 14.06 -19.51 -4.18
CA LYS A 90 15.04 -20.15 -3.28
C LYS A 90 14.40 -21.00 -2.16
N ALA A 91 13.11 -20.87 -1.87
CA ALA A 91 12.42 -21.66 -0.85
C ALA A 91 11.22 -22.40 -1.47
N GLY A 92 11.39 -23.71 -1.66
CA GLY A 92 10.39 -24.59 -2.29
C GLY A 92 8.93 -24.20 -2.02
N SER A 93 8.19 -23.95 -3.10
CA SER A 93 6.72 -23.81 -3.13
C SER A 93 6.12 -22.71 -2.23
N LYS A 94 6.88 -21.70 -1.80
CA LYS A 94 6.30 -20.57 -1.04
C LYS A 94 5.88 -19.44 -1.98
N CYS A 95 4.57 -19.24 -2.05
CA CYS A 95 3.95 -18.17 -2.84
C CYS A 95 3.76 -16.91 -2.00
N GLY A 96 3.86 -15.77 -2.66
CA GLY A 96 3.65 -14.45 -2.10
C GLY A 96 2.85 -13.58 -3.05
N ILE A 97 2.54 -12.38 -2.60
CA ILE A 97 1.89 -11.34 -3.40
C ILE A 97 2.75 -10.09 -3.27
N GLN A 98 3.10 -9.50 -4.40
CA GLN A 98 3.70 -8.18 -4.48
C GLN A 98 2.63 -7.19 -4.95
N TYR A 99 2.50 -6.08 -4.25
CA TYR A 99 1.72 -4.94 -4.71
C TYR A 99 2.65 -3.78 -5.01
N LYS A 100 2.55 -3.19 -6.19
CA LYS A 100 3.35 -2.06 -6.63
C LYS A 100 2.46 -0.85 -6.87
N PHE A 101 2.71 0.24 -6.14
CA PHE A 101 2.03 1.50 -6.38
C PHE A 101 2.39 2.06 -7.75
N HIS A 102 1.42 2.70 -8.41
CA HIS A 102 1.68 3.46 -9.62
C HIS A 102 2.64 4.63 -9.32
N SER A 103 3.33 5.12 -10.35
CA SER A 103 4.23 6.28 -10.22
C SER A 103 3.48 7.62 -10.24
N THR A 104 2.21 7.61 -10.65
CA THR A 104 1.36 8.80 -10.84
C THR A 104 -0.04 8.51 -10.33
N GLY A 105 -0.79 9.55 -9.94
CA GLY A 105 -2.15 9.37 -9.43
C GLY A 105 -2.23 8.80 -8.01
N VAL A 106 -1.10 8.73 -7.31
CA VAL A 106 -0.96 8.26 -5.93
C VAL A 106 -0.24 9.31 -5.08
N SER A 107 -0.22 9.13 -3.76
CA SER A 107 0.53 9.98 -2.84
C SER A 107 2.04 9.83 -3.08
N ASP A 108 2.77 10.94 -3.04
CA ASP A 108 4.24 10.97 -3.16
C ASP A 108 4.93 10.10 -2.09
N LYS A 109 4.24 9.81 -0.98
CA LYS A 109 4.76 8.96 0.09
C LYS A 109 4.79 7.47 -0.28
N VAL A 110 3.97 7.05 -1.25
CA VAL A 110 3.84 5.63 -1.68
C VAL A 110 4.18 5.42 -3.15
N SER A 111 4.31 6.50 -3.94
CA SER A 111 4.58 6.45 -5.37
C SER A 111 5.76 5.54 -5.74
N GLY A 112 5.51 4.57 -6.62
CA GLY A 112 6.49 3.59 -7.11
C GLY A 112 7.00 2.58 -6.08
N LYS A 113 6.48 2.59 -4.85
CA LYS A 113 6.91 1.68 -3.77
C LYS A 113 6.20 0.34 -3.87
N THR A 114 6.73 -0.67 -3.17
CA THR A 114 6.17 -2.03 -3.16
C THR A 114 5.84 -2.51 -1.75
N ILE A 115 4.75 -3.29 -1.66
CA ILE A 115 4.34 -4.05 -0.48
C ILE A 115 4.46 -5.54 -0.82
N ASP A 116 5.21 -6.27 -0.01
CA ASP A 116 5.40 -7.71 -0.18
C ASP A 116 4.71 -8.49 0.95
N MET A 117 3.82 -9.41 0.57
CA MET A 117 2.97 -10.21 1.46
C MET A 117 3.21 -11.71 1.26
N LYS A 118 3.60 -12.42 2.31
CA LYS A 118 3.70 -13.88 2.30
C LYS A 118 2.31 -14.47 2.30
N VAL A 119 2.12 -15.57 1.58
CA VAL A 119 0.94 -16.41 1.77
C VAL A 119 1.36 -17.68 2.50
N SER A 120 0.82 -17.89 3.70
CA SER A 120 1.06 -19.14 4.45
C SER A 120 0.42 -20.34 3.75
N ASP A 121 0.75 -21.54 4.21
CA ASP A 121 0.12 -22.79 3.76
C ASP A 121 -1.39 -22.83 4.02
N THR A 122 -1.86 -22.03 4.98
CA THR A 122 -3.26 -21.86 5.35
C THR A 122 -3.93 -20.65 4.69
N GLY A 123 -3.23 -19.94 3.79
CA GLY A 123 -3.77 -18.76 3.09
C GLY A 123 -3.77 -17.46 3.91
N ILE A 124 -3.11 -17.45 5.08
CA ILE A 124 -2.94 -16.25 5.90
C ILE A 124 -1.87 -15.37 5.25
N LEU A 125 -2.19 -14.08 5.09
CA LEU A 125 -1.22 -13.09 4.66
C LEU A 125 -0.38 -12.64 5.85
N THR A 126 0.93 -12.72 5.72
CA THR A 126 1.86 -12.12 6.68
C THR A 126 2.83 -11.20 5.94
N GLN A 127 3.50 -10.31 6.66
CA GLN A 127 4.49 -9.45 6.03
C GLN A 127 5.70 -10.26 5.56
N GLY A 128 6.08 -10.09 4.29
CA GLY A 128 7.33 -10.59 3.71
C GLY A 128 7.17 -11.54 2.52
N THR A 129 7.91 -11.31 1.44
CA THR A 129 8.21 -12.33 0.40
C THR A 129 9.68 -12.19 0.02
N THR A 130 10.14 -12.94 -0.97
CA THR A 130 11.51 -12.92 -1.51
C THR A 130 12.01 -11.59 -2.05
N VAL A 131 11.13 -10.62 -2.23
CA VAL A 131 11.47 -9.29 -2.70
C VAL A 131 11.55 -8.36 -1.50
N ALA A 132 12.60 -7.55 -1.43
CA ALA A 132 12.78 -6.60 -0.35
C ALA A 132 11.72 -5.50 -0.46
N GLY A 133 10.61 -5.67 0.26
CA GLY A 133 9.58 -4.63 0.35
C GLY A 133 10.16 -3.32 0.86
N ASP A 134 9.62 -2.20 0.37
CA ASP A 134 10.16 -0.88 0.66
C ASP A 134 10.05 -0.58 2.17
N SER A 135 11.19 -0.47 2.86
CA SER A 135 11.19 -0.21 4.31
C SER A 135 10.64 1.17 4.67
N THR A 136 10.50 2.08 3.71
CA THR A 136 10.02 3.44 3.94
C THR A 136 8.49 3.54 4.08
N ILE A 137 7.73 2.51 3.70
CA ILE A 137 6.25 2.51 3.82
C ILE A 137 5.72 1.88 5.10
N GLN A 138 6.59 1.39 5.99
CA GLN A 138 6.20 0.69 7.22
C GLN A 138 5.23 1.52 8.09
N LYS A 139 5.40 2.85 8.12
CA LYS A 139 4.50 3.78 8.82
C LYS A 139 3.05 3.74 8.31
N TYR A 140 2.87 3.37 7.04
CA TYR A 140 1.59 3.38 6.35
C TYR A 140 0.90 2.01 6.32
N LEU A 141 1.62 0.94 6.67
CA LEU A 141 1.06 -0.40 6.78
C LEU A 141 0.16 -0.54 8.03
N PRO A 142 -0.85 -1.42 7.98
CA PRO A 142 -1.59 -1.83 9.17
C PRO A 142 -0.66 -2.44 10.22
N SER A 143 -1.03 -2.31 11.50
CA SER A 143 -0.21 -2.82 12.62
C SER A 143 0.07 -4.32 12.55
N SER A 144 -0.79 -5.11 11.91
CA SER A 144 -0.61 -6.55 11.65
C SER A 144 0.49 -6.87 10.63
N PHE A 145 0.91 -5.86 9.85
CA PHE A 145 1.94 -5.95 8.80
C PHE A 145 3.12 -5.00 9.08
N SER A 146 3.35 -4.61 10.34
CA SER A 146 4.58 -3.90 10.73
C SER A 146 5.67 -4.90 11.14
N LYS A 147 6.92 -4.65 10.71
CA LYS A 147 8.08 -5.54 10.93
C LYS A 147 8.30 -5.92 12.40
N ASP A 148 7.87 -5.05 13.34
CA ASP A 148 8.03 -5.24 14.78
C ASP A 148 7.19 -6.37 15.39
N LYS A 149 6.23 -6.94 14.63
CA LYS A 149 5.37 -8.05 15.12
C LYS A 149 5.81 -9.44 14.62
N VAL A 150 6.75 -9.53 13.68
CA VAL A 150 7.21 -10.82 13.12
C VAL A 150 8.27 -11.50 14.00
N GLN A 151 8.82 -10.80 15.01
CA GLN A 151 9.86 -11.33 15.92
C GLN A 151 9.37 -11.83 17.28
N SER A 152 8.06 -11.94 17.49
CA SER A 152 7.53 -12.44 18.78
C SER A 152 6.55 -13.59 18.58
N ASN A 153 7.07 -14.71 18.05
CA ASN A 153 6.61 -16.06 18.38
C ASN A 153 7.65 -17.09 17.95
#